data_AF-A0A0F9CXF7-F1
#
_entry.id   AF-A0A0F9CXF7-F1
#
_cell.length_a   1.000
_cell.length_b   1.000
_cell.length_c   1.000
_cell.angle_alpha   90.00
_cell.angle_beta   90.00
_cell.angle_gamma   90.00
#
_symmetry.space_group_name_H-M   'P 1'
#
loop_
_entity.id
_entity.type
_entity.pdbx_description
1 polymer ?
#
loop_
_entity_poly.entity_id
_entity_poly.type
_entity_poly.pdbx_seq_one_letter_code
_entity_poly.pdbx_strand_id
1 'polypeptide(L)'
;RWQIPIRFLHGRVELTAQSIKAAKSNRGSFVRTLKFELNGLVEDLADDRNRIMAGYGSGILALTTADPGSGTTWAVDAPGGVAGAVNGTRFLQPSMKFAAVAPGTTTIRDGTIYEVASITSDTGFESTAAADAAVIANDEICRASNAGGGAASAADLEPEGILSIADDGTFVATYHNLARGGSDNPILRSTVDDSVGAFSTDILYRRLFEARQRGRARISVFVTGDDTLLEYVKLTEGDRRYSDRSSRRNPDAGTAFATQSWDSPLTFGGIPFRADKDFAFGTLVGLDKRYLTRYVEVEGEWVDEDGAVLHRADNKDNFEARYRVWENFHTPKPNAHLRLGGIVTTVPTFHVD
;
A
#
# COMPACT_ATOMS: atom_id res chain seq x y z
N ARG A 1 -10.96 23.82 9.69
CA ARG A 1 -11.15 23.86 8.22
C ARG A 1 -10.23 22.80 7.63
N TRP A 2 -10.69 22.05 6.65
CA TRP A 2 -9.87 21.06 5.95
C TRP A 2 -8.68 21.72 5.24
N GLN A 3 -7.49 21.16 5.43
CA GLN A 3 -6.29 21.47 4.65
C GLN A 3 -5.81 20.18 4.02
N ILE A 4 -6.02 20.06 2.71
CA ILE A 4 -5.67 18.86 1.95
C ILE A 4 -4.39 19.20 1.19
N PRO A 5 -3.22 18.76 1.66
CA PRO A 5 -1.98 18.96 0.92
C PRO A 5 -1.96 18.06 -0.31
N ILE A 6 -1.48 18.55 -1.44
CA ILE A 6 -1.18 17.70 -2.59
C ILE A 6 0.12 16.94 -2.29
N ARG A 7 0.13 15.64 -2.58
CA ARG A 7 1.30 14.78 -2.41
C ARG A 7 1.86 14.41 -3.78
N PHE A 8 3.15 14.11 -3.81
CA PHE A 8 3.89 13.97 -5.06
C PHE A 8 4.50 12.58 -5.19
N LEU A 9 4.18 11.88 -6.27
CA LEU A 9 4.84 10.65 -6.67
C LEU A 9 5.63 10.89 -7.95
N HIS A 10 6.85 10.37 -7.99
CA HIS A 10 7.76 10.54 -9.11
C HIS A 10 8.48 9.24 -9.42
N GLY A 11 8.59 8.93 -10.70
CA GLY A 11 9.47 7.89 -11.24
C GLY A 11 10.58 8.51 -12.08
N ARG A 12 11.75 7.88 -12.11
CA ARG A 12 12.87 8.26 -13.00
C ARG A 12 13.43 7.02 -13.67
N VAL A 13 13.68 7.12 -14.97
CA VAL A 13 14.47 6.17 -15.74
C VAL A 13 15.74 6.84 -16.24
N GLU A 14 16.88 6.14 -16.18
CA GLU A 14 18.16 6.58 -16.71
C GLU A 14 18.63 5.63 -17.82
N LEU A 15 18.96 6.18 -18.98
CA LEU A 15 19.46 5.47 -20.14
C LEU A 15 20.90 5.92 -20.42
N THR A 16 21.83 4.97 -20.53
CA THR A 16 23.23 5.30 -20.85
C THR A 16 23.39 5.78 -22.29
N ALA A 17 24.28 6.75 -22.55
CA ALA A 17 24.52 7.21 -23.92
C ALA A 17 25.07 6.11 -24.83
N GLN A 18 25.78 5.13 -24.27
CA GLN A 18 26.27 3.96 -24.99
C GLN A 18 25.13 3.04 -25.45
N SER A 19 24.10 2.81 -24.63
CA SER A 19 22.94 2.02 -25.04
C SER A 19 22.15 2.73 -26.14
N ILE A 20 22.01 4.05 -26.03
CA ILE A 20 21.38 4.90 -27.06
C ILE A 20 22.19 4.85 -28.38
N LYS A 21 23.52 4.90 -28.31
CA LYS A 21 24.41 4.86 -29.49
C LYS A 21 24.45 3.48 -30.14
N ALA A 22 24.48 2.40 -29.35
CA ALA A 22 24.41 1.03 -29.84
C ALA A 22 23.08 0.78 -30.55
N ALA A 23 21.99 1.30 -30.00
CA ALA A 23 20.66 1.14 -30.56
C ALA A 23 20.39 2.00 -31.81
N LYS A 24 21.16 3.07 -32.06
CA LYS A 24 21.12 3.81 -33.35
C LYS A 24 21.47 2.96 -34.56
N SER A 25 22.29 1.91 -34.40
CA SER A 25 22.63 0.98 -35.49
C SER A 25 21.42 0.17 -35.99
N ASN A 26 20.39 0.01 -35.14
CA ASN A 26 19.12 -0.64 -35.48
C ASN A 26 17.95 0.18 -34.92
N ARG A 27 17.54 1.21 -35.66
CA ARG A 27 16.53 2.22 -35.26
C ARG A 27 15.22 1.61 -34.74
N GLY A 28 14.82 0.43 -35.22
CA GLY A 28 13.62 -0.28 -34.76
C GLY A 28 13.80 -0.97 -33.39
N SER A 29 15.01 -1.43 -33.06
CA SER A 29 15.33 -1.99 -31.75
C SER A 29 15.37 -0.91 -30.66
N PHE A 30 15.91 0.27 -30.99
CA PHE A 30 15.98 1.41 -30.06
C PHE A 30 14.61 1.85 -29.56
N VAL A 31 13.67 2.06 -30.47
CA VAL A 31 12.32 2.54 -30.12
C VAL A 31 11.57 1.51 -29.27
N ARG A 32 11.84 0.21 -29.47
CA ARG A 32 11.22 -0.85 -28.65
C ARG A 32 11.80 -0.89 -27.25
N THR A 33 13.13 -0.88 -27.10
CA THR A 33 13.77 -0.87 -25.77
C THR A 33 13.40 0.38 -24.99
N LEU A 34 13.43 1.56 -25.63
CA LEU A 34 13.06 2.80 -24.97
C LEU A 34 11.60 2.81 -24.52
N LYS A 35 10.67 2.31 -25.35
CA LYS A 35 9.26 2.18 -24.95
C LYS A 35 9.07 1.15 -23.84
N PHE A 36 9.85 0.07 -23.84
CA PHE A 36 9.79 -0.93 -22.78
C PHE A 36 10.22 -0.35 -21.44
N GLU A 37 11.34 0.37 -21.39
CA GLU A 37 11.81 1.03 -20.15
C GLU A 37 10.84 2.13 -19.68
N LEU A 38 10.30 2.94 -20.60
CA LEU A 38 9.34 3.99 -20.25
C LEU A 38 8.00 3.42 -19.77
N ASN A 39 7.49 2.37 -20.42
CA ASN A 39 6.25 1.72 -19.99
C ASN A 39 6.44 0.95 -18.69
N GLY A 40 7.59 0.28 -18.52
CA GLY A 40 7.96 -0.40 -17.29
C GLY A 40 7.95 0.56 -16.10
N LEU A 41 8.53 1.76 -16.26
CA LEU A 41 8.48 2.79 -15.21
C LEU A 41 7.04 3.19 -14.84
N VAL A 42 6.13 3.26 -15.83
CA VAL A 42 4.73 3.60 -15.58
C VAL A 42 3.99 2.47 -14.86
N GLU A 43 4.28 1.22 -15.22
CA GLU A 43 3.74 0.03 -14.56
C GLU A 43 4.26 -0.09 -13.11
N ASP A 44 5.57 0.06 -12.90
CA ASP A 44 6.19 0.04 -11.56
C ASP A 44 5.63 1.15 -10.66
N LEU A 45 5.41 2.36 -11.21
CA LEU A 45 4.81 3.45 -10.46
C LEU A 45 3.33 3.20 -10.17
N ALA A 46 2.61 2.52 -11.07
CA ALA A 46 1.22 2.15 -10.84
C ALA A 46 1.09 1.13 -9.70
N ASP A 47 1.99 0.15 -9.65
CA ASP A 47 2.04 -0.84 -8.58
C ASP A 47 2.44 -0.21 -7.23
N ASP A 48 3.42 0.69 -7.24
CA ASP A 48 3.77 1.43 -6.02
C ASP A 48 2.61 2.33 -5.54
N ARG A 49 1.91 2.97 -6.47
CA ARG A 49 0.72 3.76 -6.17
C ARG A 49 -0.41 2.89 -5.61
N ASN A 50 -0.52 1.63 -6.03
CA ASN A 50 -1.49 0.69 -5.46
C ASN A 50 -1.17 0.39 -3.99
N ARG A 51 0.10 0.09 -3.66
CA ARG A 51 0.56 -0.05 -2.26
C ARG A 51 0.24 1.19 -1.42
N ILE A 52 0.54 2.37 -1.95
CA ILE A 52 0.24 3.65 -1.27
C ILE A 52 -1.25 3.79 -1.01
N MET A 53 -2.09 3.50 -2.00
CA MET A 53 -3.54 3.58 -1.87
C MET A 53 -4.09 2.55 -0.88
N ALA A 54 -3.48 1.38 -0.77
CA ALA A 54 -3.83 0.37 0.23
C ALA A 54 -3.45 0.79 1.66
N GLY A 55 -2.42 1.62 1.82
CA GLY A 55 -1.90 2.09 3.12
C GLY A 55 -2.66 3.28 3.73
N TYR A 56 -1.94 4.08 4.52
CA TYR A 56 -2.46 5.26 5.23
C TYR A 56 -1.58 6.52 5.08
N GLY A 57 -0.70 6.56 4.08
CA GLY A 57 0.08 7.77 3.71
C GLY A 57 1.35 8.02 4.54
N SER A 58 1.72 7.11 5.44
CA SER A 58 2.90 7.24 6.30
C SER A 58 4.22 6.88 5.63
N GLY A 59 4.24 6.20 4.48
CA GLY A 59 5.49 5.75 3.84
C GLY A 59 6.15 4.53 4.49
N ILE A 60 5.48 3.89 5.45
CA ILE A 60 6.00 2.75 6.20
C ILE A 60 5.91 1.48 5.35
N LEU A 61 7.00 0.73 5.31
CA LEU A 61 7.10 -0.55 4.61
C LEU A 61 7.05 -1.72 5.59
N ALA A 62 7.70 -1.56 6.73
CA ALA A 62 7.76 -2.53 7.82
C ALA A 62 8.17 -1.83 9.12
N LEU A 63 8.01 -2.51 10.26
CA LEU A 63 8.54 -2.07 11.55
C LEU A 63 9.68 -2.97 12.00
N THR A 64 10.66 -2.42 12.71
CA THR A 64 11.70 -3.21 13.36
C THR A 64 11.13 -3.95 14.56
N THR A 65 11.42 -5.24 14.70
CA THR A 65 10.94 -6.05 15.84
C THR A 65 11.83 -5.91 17.08
N ALA A 66 13.11 -5.59 16.87
CA ALA A 66 14.12 -5.45 17.89
C ALA A 66 15.20 -4.46 17.44
N ASP A 67 16.05 -4.06 18.38
CA ASP A 67 17.32 -3.40 18.07
C ASP A 67 18.20 -4.37 17.24
N PRO A 68 18.56 -4.03 15.98
CA PRO A 68 19.45 -4.83 15.14
C PRO A 68 20.90 -4.88 15.66
N GLY A 69 21.22 -4.10 16.69
CA GLY A 69 22.57 -3.89 17.21
C GLY A 69 23.45 -3.19 16.19
N SER A 70 24.77 -3.39 16.29
CA SER A 70 25.74 -2.95 15.28
C SER A 70 25.94 -3.96 14.15
N GLY A 71 24.94 -4.82 13.90
CA GLY A 71 24.95 -5.86 12.87
C GLY A 71 24.29 -5.41 11.57
N THR A 72 24.38 -6.24 10.52
CA THR A 72 23.73 -6.01 9.22
C THR A 72 22.38 -6.73 9.12
N THR A 73 21.96 -7.50 10.11
CA THR A 73 20.73 -8.29 10.08
C THR A 73 19.59 -7.54 10.74
N TRP A 74 18.49 -7.40 10.02
CA TRP A 74 17.29 -6.72 10.47
C TRP A 74 16.15 -7.71 10.58
N ALA A 75 15.45 -7.69 11.73
CA ALA A 75 14.24 -8.47 11.94
C ALA A 75 13.03 -7.52 11.91
N VAL A 76 12.04 -7.82 11.08
CA VAL A 76 10.91 -6.93 10.79
C VAL A 76 9.56 -7.62 10.84
N ASP A 77 8.54 -6.85 11.18
CA ASP A 77 7.13 -7.23 11.17
C ASP A 77 6.25 -6.07 10.66
N ALA A 78 4.94 -6.20 10.85
CA ALA A 78 3.93 -5.19 10.55
C ALA A 78 4.06 -4.60 9.13
N PRO A 79 3.89 -5.42 8.07
CA PRO A 79 4.03 -4.95 6.70
C PRO A 79 3.07 -3.79 6.44
N GLY A 80 3.59 -2.69 5.91
CA GLY A 80 2.83 -1.46 5.67
C GLY A 80 2.41 -0.70 6.93
N GLY A 81 3.01 -1.01 8.09
CA GLY A 81 2.68 -0.37 9.38
C GLY A 81 1.40 -0.88 10.04
N VAL A 82 0.79 -1.96 9.52
CA VAL A 82 -0.39 -2.59 10.10
C VAL A 82 0.04 -3.77 10.97
N ALA A 83 -0.48 -3.84 12.20
CA ALA A 83 -0.09 -4.87 13.17
C ALA A 83 -0.25 -6.30 12.61
N GLY A 84 0.84 -7.07 12.66
CA GLY A 84 0.88 -8.47 12.21
C GLY A 84 2.33 -8.97 12.11
N ALA A 85 2.57 -10.23 12.48
CA ALA A 85 3.92 -10.81 12.49
C ALA A 85 4.29 -11.57 11.20
N VAL A 86 3.38 -11.62 10.23
CA VAL A 86 3.53 -12.45 9.02
C VAL A 86 4.02 -11.59 7.86
N ASN A 87 5.05 -12.07 7.16
CA ASN A 87 5.63 -11.45 5.97
C ASN A 87 5.99 -9.95 6.15
N GLY A 88 6.74 -9.62 7.21
CA GLY A 88 7.24 -8.28 7.45
C GLY A 88 8.10 -7.72 6.31
N THR A 89 8.80 -8.56 5.55
CA THR A 89 9.62 -8.12 4.42
C THR A 89 8.84 -7.85 3.12
N ARG A 90 7.51 -8.02 3.10
CA ARG A 90 6.67 -7.99 1.88
C ARG A 90 6.88 -6.81 0.93
N PHE A 91 7.22 -5.62 1.44
CA PHE A 91 7.40 -4.41 0.63
C PHE A 91 8.87 -3.99 0.49
N LEU A 92 9.80 -4.87 0.88
CA LEU A 92 11.24 -4.65 0.78
C LEU A 92 11.81 -5.46 -0.38
N GLN A 93 12.59 -4.79 -1.22
CA GLN A 93 13.29 -5.42 -2.35
C GLN A 93 14.81 -5.23 -2.20
N PRO A 94 15.64 -6.15 -2.72
CA PRO A 94 17.08 -5.92 -2.82
C PRO A 94 17.39 -4.63 -3.58
N SER A 95 18.50 -3.96 -3.21
CA SER A 95 18.94 -2.66 -3.74
C SER A 95 18.02 -1.46 -3.44
N MET A 96 16.96 -1.67 -2.66
CA MET A 96 16.14 -0.59 -2.14
C MET A 96 16.90 0.20 -1.07
N LYS A 97 16.82 1.53 -1.14
CA LYS A 97 17.35 2.42 -0.10
C LYS A 97 16.27 2.72 0.94
N PHE A 98 16.64 2.58 2.20
CA PHE A 98 15.73 2.78 3.33
C PHE A 98 16.41 3.52 4.48
N ALA A 99 15.59 4.03 5.38
CA ALA A 99 16.04 4.58 6.66
C ALA A 99 15.11 4.10 7.76
N ALA A 100 15.66 3.91 8.97
CA ALA A 100 14.87 3.71 10.17
C ALA A 100 14.42 5.08 10.70
N VAL A 101 13.13 5.27 10.89
CA VAL A 101 12.50 6.52 11.31
C VAL A 101 11.86 6.31 12.68
N ALA A 102 12.03 7.28 13.59
CA ALA A 102 11.40 7.19 14.89
C ALA A 102 9.86 7.21 14.76
N PRO A 103 9.14 6.33 15.48
CA PRO A 103 7.72 6.08 15.24
C PRO A 103 6.85 7.33 15.40
N GLY A 104 5.93 7.53 14.46
CA GLY A 104 5.02 8.68 14.44
C GLY A 104 5.73 10.03 14.23
N THR A 105 6.94 10.03 13.67
CA THR A 105 7.71 11.22 13.35
C THR A 105 8.33 11.12 11.96
N THR A 106 8.94 12.20 11.48
CA THR A 106 9.73 12.20 10.24
C THR A 106 11.24 12.15 10.52
N THR A 107 11.65 11.78 11.74
CA THR A 107 13.06 11.86 12.18
C THR A 107 13.79 10.55 11.88
N ILE A 108 14.75 10.59 10.96
CA ILE A 108 15.63 9.45 10.67
C ILE A 108 16.58 9.21 11.84
N ARG A 109 16.67 7.95 12.29
CA ARG A 109 17.66 7.51 13.29
C ARG A 109 19.07 7.75 12.75
N ASP A 110 19.85 8.53 13.50
CA ASP A 110 21.24 8.88 13.18
C ASP A 110 21.46 9.59 11.81
N GLY A 111 20.39 9.89 11.07
CA GLY A 111 20.50 10.43 9.71
C GLY A 111 21.13 9.47 8.70
N THR A 112 21.21 8.17 9.02
CA THR A 112 21.86 7.17 8.17
C THR A 112 20.86 6.54 7.20
N ILE A 113 21.29 6.35 5.95
CA ILE A 113 20.55 5.64 4.91
C ILE A 113 21.26 4.32 4.62
N TYR A 114 20.47 3.26 4.62
CA TYR A 114 20.91 1.90 4.35
C TYR A 114 20.41 1.45 2.97
N GLU A 115 21.01 0.39 2.47
CA GLU A 115 20.54 -0.32 1.28
C GLU A 115 20.28 -1.78 1.64
N VAL A 116 19.17 -2.34 1.17
CA VAL A 116 18.85 -3.77 1.33
C VAL A 116 19.79 -4.58 0.46
N ALA A 117 20.64 -5.39 1.07
CA ALA A 117 21.56 -6.29 0.37
C ALA A 117 20.84 -7.55 -0.12
N SER A 118 20.05 -8.19 0.75
CA SER A 118 19.26 -9.37 0.40
C SER A 118 18.10 -9.57 1.37
N ILE A 119 17.03 -10.24 0.91
CA ILE A 119 15.95 -10.72 1.76
C ILE A 119 16.32 -12.13 2.22
N THR A 120 16.41 -12.35 3.54
CA THR A 120 16.85 -13.63 4.12
C THR A 120 15.68 -14.52 4.52
N SER A 121 14.54 -13.92 4.87
CA SER A 121 13.29 -14.61 5.20
C SER A 121 12.07 -13.67 5.10
N ASP A 122 10.88 -14.20 5.35
CA ASP A 122 9.63 -13.44 5.42
C ASP A 122 9.64 -12.34 6.51
N THR A 123 10.52 -12.45 7.50
CA THR A 123 10.62 -11.52 8.63
C THR A 123 12.04 -10.98 8.82
N GLY A 124 12.93 -11.17 7.84
CA GLY A 124 14.33 -10.78 7.96
C GLY A 124 15.00 -10.40 6.65
N PHE A 125 15.89 -9.42 6.71
CA PHE A 125 16.72 -8.99 5.60
C PHE A 125 18.10 -8.56 6.07
N GLU A 126 19.04 -8.42 5.14
CA GLU A 126 20.38 -7.89 5.40
C GLU A 126 20.58 -6.53 4.74
N SER A 127 21.21 -5.59 5.44
CA SER A 127 21.66 -4.31 4.90
C SER A 127 23.13 -4.35 4.46
N THR A 128 23.51 -3.45 3.55
CA THR A 128 24.90 -3.30 3.08
C THR A 128 25.86 -2.71 4.11
N ALA A 129 25.33 -2.06 5.16
CA ALA A 129 26.08 -1.48 6.26
C ALA A 129 25.45 -1.86 7.60
N ALA A 130 26.25 -1.89 8.66
CA ALA A 130 25.78 -2.14 10.02
C ALA A 130 24.75 -1.10 10.45
N ALA A 131 23.69 -1.54 11.12
CA ALA A 131 22.71 -0.66 11.73
C ALA A 131 23.36 0.19 12.83
N ASP A 132 22.80 1.39 13.05
CA ASP A 132 23.23 2.26 14.13
C ASP A 132 22.57 1.85 15.46
N ALA A 133 23.26 2.04 16.57
CA ALA A 133 22.77 1.69 17.90
C ALA A 133 21.57 2.54 18.38
N ALA A 134 21.24 3.63 17.67
CA ALA A 134 20.03 4.41 17.92
C ALA A 134 18.76 3.76 17.36
N VAL A 135 18.88 2.76 16.49
CA VAL A 135 17.74 1.99 15.98
C VAL A 135 17.21 1.10 17.10
N ILE A 136 15.90 1.16 17.31
CA ILE A 136 15.23 0.38 18.35
C ILE A 136 14.02 -0.35 17.77
N ALA A 137 13.37 -1.17 18.60
CA ALA A 137 12.11 -1.81 18.23
C ALA A 137 11.00 -0.78 17.94
N ASN A 138 10.16 -1.09 16.96
CA ASN A 138 9.07 -0.29 16.40
C ASN A 138 9.52 0.98 15.67
N ASP A 139 10.79 1.08 15.27
CA ASP A 139 11.19 2.08 14.31
C ASP A 139 10.61 1.74 12.93
N GLU A 140 10.20 2.78 12.22
CA GLU A 140 9.51 2.70 10.95
C GLU A 140 10.53 2.62 9.81
N ILE A 141 10.43 1.57 8.99
CA ILE A 141 11.28 1.43 7.80
C ILE A 141 10.57 2.13 6.64
N CYS A 142 11.14 3.25 6.20
CA CYS A 142 10.62 4.04 5.09
C CYS A 142 11.65 4.13 3.96
N ARG A 143 11.17 4.29 2.72
CA ARG A 143 12.06 4.60 1.58
C ARG A 143 12.88 5.84 1.88
N ALA A 144 14.15 5.85 1.51
CA ALA A 144 15.02 6.97 1.77
C ALA A 144 15.94 7.29 0.61
N SER A 145 16.35 8.55 0.53
CA SER A 145 17.28 9.05 -0.48
C SER A 145 18.10 10.19 0.07
N ASN A 146 19.25 10.45 -0.55
CA ASN A 146 20.02 11.65 -0.29
C ASN A 146 19.38 12.80 -1.08
N ALA A 147 18.69 13.71 -0.40
CA ALA A 147 18.09 14.90 -1.01
C ALA A 147 18.77 16.16 -0.45
N GLY A 148 19.25 17.04 -1.34
CA GLY A 148 19.76 18.37 -0.94
C GLY A 148 20.98 18.36 0.00
N GLY A 149 21.77 17.28 0.04
CA GLY A 149 22.97 17.18 0.89
C GLY A 149 22.75 16.54 2.27
N GLY A 150 21.56 15.98 2.53
CA GLY A 150 21.26 15.20 3.74
C GLY A 150 20.36 14.00 3.47
N ALA A 151 20.21 13.14 4.48
CA ALA A 151 19.29 12.01 4.42
C ALA A 151 17.84 12.50 4.51
N ALA A 152 16.99 11.99 3.62
CA ALA A 152 15.56 12.24 3.60
C ALA A 152 14.81 10.91 3.46
N SER A 153 13.67 10.78 4.12
CA SER A 153 12.80 9.60 4.06
C SER A 153 11.43 9.96 3.48
N ALA A 154 10.69 8.93 3.06
CA ALA A 154 9.32 9.02 2.59
C ALA A 154 8.28 9.12 3.73
N ALA A 155 8.73 9.21 4.98
CA ALA A 155 7.87 9.25 6.16
C ALA A 155 6.87 10.42 6.07
N ASP A 156 5.58 10.12 6.16
CA ASP A 156 4.45 11.07 6.06
C ASP A 156 4.42 11.94 4.78
N LEU A 157 5.06 11.48 3.70
CA LEU A 157 5.07 12.17 2.39
C LEU A 157 4.13 11.54 1.35
N GLU A 158 3.65 10.32 1.59
CA GLU A 158 2.78 9.63 0.65
C GLU A 158 1.33 10.18 0.68
N PRO A 159 0.57 10.07 -0.43
CA PRO A 159 -0.87 10.29 -0.44
C PRO A 159 -1.62 9.47 0.60
N GLU A 160 -2.72 10.02 1.09
CA GLU A 160 -3.61 9.32 2.03
C GLU A 160 -4.22 8.07 1.38
N GLY A 161 -4.06 6.89 1.99
CA GLY A 161 -4.66 5.66 1.50
C GLY A 161 -6.01 5.31 2.14
N ILE A 162 -6.54 4.15 1.76
CA ILE A 162 -7.84 3.62 2.20
C ILE A 162 -7.88 3.40 3.72
N LEU A 163 -6.77 2.98 4.34
CA LEU A 163 -6.72 2.75 5.79
C LEU A 163 -6.81 4.05 6.57
N SER A 164 -6.31 5.17 6.04
CA SER A 164 -6.51 6.50 6.64
C SER A 164 -7.97 6.97 6.47
N ILE A 165 -8.58 6.73 5.31
CA ILE A 165 -9.98 7.08 5.05
C ILE A 165 -10.92 6.39 6.04
N ALA A 166 -10.71 5.10 6.28
CA ALA A 166 -11.51 4.26 7.18
C ALA A 166 -10.86 4.10 8.57
N ASP A 167 -10.36 5.19 9.16
CA ASP A 167 -9.72 5.19 10.47
C ASP A 167 -10.57 5.87 11.55
N ASP A 168 -10.28 5.57 12.82
CA ASP A 168 -10.80 6.24 14.01
C ASP A 168 -9.74 7.02 14.78
N GLY A 169 -8.49 7.02 14.31
CA GLY A 169 -7.33 7.66 14.92
C GLY A 169 -6.21 6.67 15.28
N THR A 170 -6.41 5.36 15.07
CA THR A 170 -5.38 4.34 15.29
C THR A 170 -4.18 4.52 14.36
N PHE A 171 -4.39 4.85 13.09
CA PHE A 171 -3.29 5.07 12.13
C PHE A 171 -2.96 6.56 11.97
N VAL A 172 -3.97 7.41 11.84
CA VAL A 172 -3.81 8.83 11.54
C VAL A 172 -4.53 9.68 12.57
N ALA A 173 -3.78 10.14 13.58
CA ALA A 173 -4.32 10.96 14.67
C ALA A 173 -4.83 12.34 14.19
N THR A 174 -4.18 12.92 13.17
CA THR A 174 -4.56 14.22 12.58
C THR A 174 -4.77 14.06 11.08
N TYR A 175 -6.00 14.18 10.63
CA TYR A 175 -6.38 14.02 9.23
C TYR A 175 -6.64 15.36 8.57
N HIS A 176 -5.87 15.72 7.54
CA HIS A 176 -6.00 16.99 6.81
C HIS A 176 -6.07 18.23 7.73
N ASN A 177 -5.14 18.25 8.70
CA ASN A 177 -5.02 19.25 9.76
C ASN A 177 -6.21 19.33 10.75
N LEU A 178 -6.96 18.23 10.92
CA LEU A 178 -7.98 18.08 11.94
C LEU A 178 -7.70 16.86 12.82
N ALA A 179 -7.62 17.06 14.13
CA ALA A 179 -7.45 15.98 15.08
C ALA A 179 -8.69 15.07 15.14
N ARG A 180 -8.48 13.74 15.02
CA ARG A 180 -9.55 12.72 15.13
C ARG A 180 -9.91 12.38 16.58
N GLY A 181 -8.92 12.41 17.48
CA GLY A 181 -9.00 11.85 18.84
C GLY A 181 -9.81 12.63 19.90
N GLY A 182 -10.57 13.66 19.54
CA GLY A 182 -11.33 14.49 20.48
C GLY A 182 -12.82 14.13 20.59
N SER A 183 -13.46 14.46 21.72
CA SER A 183 -14.92 14.42 21.89
C SER A 183 -15.67 15.26 20.85
N ASP A 184 -14.98 16.24 20.27
CA ASP A 184 -15.57 17.29 19.45
C ASP A 184 -15.65 16.91 17.97
N ASN A 185 -14.97 15.84 17.54
CA ASN A 185 -14.89 15.40 16.14
C ASN A 185 -15.35 13.94 15.91
N PRO A 186 -16.50 13.49 16.43
CA PRO A 186 -16.97 12.12 16.22
C PRO A 186 -17.29 11.81 14.75
N ILE A 187 -17.49 12.84 13.92
CA ILE A 187 -17.70 12.71 12.47
C ILE A 187 -16.42 12.23 11.76
N LEU A 188 -15.25 12.45 12.36
CA LEU A 188 -13.95 12.08 11.79
C LEU A 188 -13.50 10.65 12.13
N ARG A 189 -14.34 9.88 12.83
CA ARG A 189 -13.99 8.53 13.28
C ARG A 189 -14.90 7.48 12.66
N SER A 190 -14.30 6.57 11.91
CA SER A 190 -14.96 5.42 11.29
C SER A 190 -15.45 4.44 12.36
N THR A 191 -16.31 3.50 11.95
CA THR A 191 -16.58 2.34 12.82
C THR A 191 -15.41 1.38 12.69
N VAL A 192 -14.67 1.17 13.77
CA VAL A 192 -13.45 0.36 13.79
C VAL A 192 -13.58 -0.76 14.81
N ASP A 193 -13.12 -1.95 14.43
CA ASP A 193 -12.95 -3.10 15.32
C ASP A 193 -11.63 -3.79 14.97
N ASP A 194 -10.57 -3.54 15.75
CA ASP A 194 -9.21 -4.03 15.48
C ASP A 194 -8.91 -5.39 16.14
N SER A 195 -9.92 -6.06 16.69
CA SER A 195 -9.74 -7.34 17.41
C SER A 195 -10.86 -8.32 17.10
N VAL A 196 -11.13 -8.51 15.81
CA VAL A 196 -12.23 -9.38 15.34
C VAL A 196 -12.00 -10.85 15.69
N GLY A 197 -10.77 -11.34 15.60
CA GLY A 197 -10.48 -12.77 15.78
C GLY A 197 -10.98 -13.59 14.58
N ALA A 198 -11.81 -14.60 14.82
CA ALA A 198 -12.34 -15.43 13.74
C ALA A 198 -13.38 -14.67 12.89
N PHE A 199 -13.21 -14.70 11.57
CA PHE A 199 -14.15 -14.07 10.66
C PHE A 199 -15.53 -14.75 10.72
N SER A 200 -16.60 -13.95 10.82
CA SER A 200 -17.98 -14.46 10.78
C SER A 200 -18.94 -13.47 10.13
N THR A 201 -19.99 -13.99 9.51
CA THR A 201 -21.04 -13.17 8.88
C THR A 201 -21.82 -12.33 9.90
N ASP A 202 -21.94 -12.81 11.14
CA ASP A 202 -22.60 -12.09 12.24
C ASP A 202 -21.83 -10.81 12.64
N ILE A 203 -20.50 -10.89 12.77
CA ILE A 203 -19.67 -9.71 13.06
C ILE A 203 -19.83 -8.68 11.95
N LEU A 204 -19.83 -9.11 10.69
CA LEU A 204 -20.01 -8.22 9.55
C LEU A 204 -21.38 -7.52 9.58
N TYR A 205 -22.47 -8.23 9.88
CA TYR A 205 -23.79 -7.61 10.04
C TYR A 205 -23.84 -6.60 11.20
N ARG A 206 -23.33 -6.98 12.37
CA ARG A 206 -23.31 -6.12 13.56
C ARG A 206 -22.60 -4.80 13.26
N ARG A 207 -21.42 -4.88 12.64
CA ARG A 207 -20.58 -3.72 12.34
C ARG A 207 -21.15 -2.88 11.19
N LEU A 208 -21.83 -3.48 10.22
CA LEU A 208 -22.58 -2.75 9.19
C LEU A 208 -23.74 -1.95 9.80
N PHE A 209 -24.48 -2.52 10.74
CA PHE A 209 -25.56 -1.82 11.43
C PHE A 209 -25.04 -0.70 12.33
N GLU A 210 -23.90 -0.91 12.99
CA GLU A 210 -23.22 0.12 13.77
C GLU A 210 -22.79 1.31 12.90
N ALA A 211 -22.14 1.06 11.75
CA ALA A 211 -21.76 2.11 10.82
C ALA A 211 -22.98 2.89 10.28
N ARG A 212 -24.11 2.19 10.05
CA ARG A 212 -25.38 2.82 9.66
C ARG A 212 -25.95 3.71 10.77
N GLN A 213 -25.85 3.30 12.04
CA GLN A 213 -26.34 4.09 13.18
C GLN A 213 -25.45 5.30 13.46
N ARG A 214 -24.12 5.14 13.45
CA ARG A 214 -23.16 6.20 13.76
C ARG A 214 -23.02 7.23 12.64
N GLY A 215 -22.84 6.78 11.40
CA GLY A 215 -22.47 7.65 10.27
C GLY A 215 -23.53 7.77 9.17
N ARG A 216 -24.68 7.10 9.31
CA ARG A 216 -25.64 6.90 8.20
C ARG A 216 -24.95 6.31 6.97
N ALA A 217 -23.99 5.43 7.22
CA ALA A 217 -23.19 4.76 6.20
C ALA A 217 -24.07 3.99 5.21
N ARG A 218 -23.70 4.04 3.94
CA ARG A 218 -24.20 3.14 2.89
C ARG A 218 -22.99 2.49 2.24
N ILE A 219 -22.53 1.41 2.86
CA ILE A 219 -21.38 0.66 2.36
C ILE A 219 -21.71 0.11 0.98
N SER A 220 -20.82 0.41 0.03
CA SER A 220 -21.01 0.17 -1.40
C SER A 220 -19.99 -0.80 -1.99
N VAL A 221 -18.87 -1.02 -1.28
CA VAL A 221 -17.82 -1.96 -1.64
C VAL A 221 -17.06 -2.35 -0.38
N PHE A 222 -16.62 -3.61 -0.32
CA PHE A 222 -15.61 -4.08 0.62
C PHE A 222 -14.26 -4.20 -0.08
N VAL A 223 -13.20 -3.70 0.55
CA VAL A 223 -11.81 -3.83 0.10
C VAL A 223 -11.05 -4.62 1.16
N THR A 224 -10.25 -5.59 0.76
CA THR A 224 -9.59 -6.52 1.68
C THR A 224 -8.35 -7.16 1.04
N GLY A 225 -7.50 -7.81 1.83
CA GLY A 225 -6.45 -8.67 1.30
C GLY A 225 -7.01 -10.01 0.81
N ASP A 226 -6.27 -10.67 -0.08
CA ASP A 226 -6.64 -12.01 -0.56
C ASP A 226 -6.81 -13.02 0.59
N ASP A 227 -6.00 -12.90 1.63
CA ASP A 227 -6.03 -13.75 2.83
C ASP A 227 -7.39 -13.69 3.54
N THR A 228 -7.89 -12.49 3.78
CA THR A 228 -9.12 -12.23 4.52
C THR A 228 -10.34 -12.60 3.68
N LEU A 229 -10.26 -12.41 2.36
CA LEU A 229 -11.32 -12.86 1.47
C LEU A 229 -11.44 -14.38 1.43
N LEU A 230 -10.32 -15.11 1.47
CA LEU A 230 -10.33 -16.57 1.54
C LEU A 230 -10.98 -17.06 2.84
N GLU A 231 -10.82 -16.37 3.97
CA GLU A 231 -11.56 -16.68 5.20
C GLU A 231 -13.08 -16.52 5.01
N TYR A 232 -13.53 -15.52 4.24
CA TYR A 232 -14.96 -15.41 3.89
C TYR A 232 -15.42 -16.56 3.00
N VAL A 233 -14.63 -16.97 2.01
CA VAL A 233 -14.94 -18.10 1.13
C VAL A 233 -15.08 -19.39 1.93
N LYS A 234 -14.21 -19.64 2.91
CA LYS A 234 -14.25 -20.81 3.80
C LYS A 234 -15.57 -20.94 4.56
N LEU A 235 -16.15 -19.82 5.01
CA LEU A 235 -17.46 -19.83 5.69
C LEU A 235 -18.58 -20.43 4.82
N THR A 236 -18.44 -20.36 3.49
CA THR A 236 -19.45 -20.86 2.56
C THR A 236 -19.20 -22.32 2.12
N GLU A 237 -18.03 -22.89 2.42
CA GLU A 237 -17.63 -24.20 1.90
C GLU A 237 -18.51 -25.35 2.41
N GLY A 238 -18.90 -25.33 3.68
CA GLY A 238 -19.74 -26.37 4.29
C GLY A 238 -21.14 -26.46 3.67
N ASP A 239 -21.63 -25.37 3.08
CA ASP A 239 -22.99 -25.25 2.53
C ASP A 239 -23.05 -25.42 1.01
N ARG A 240 -21.92 -25.68 0.33
CA ARG A 240 -21.91 -25.85 -1.13
C ARG A 240 -22.65 -27.11 -1.56
N ARG A 241 -23.58 -26.95 -2.52
CA ARG A 241 -24.37 -28.05 -3.10
C ARG A 241 -24.34 -27.98 -4.63
N TYR A 242 -24.08 -29.11 -5.28
CA TYR A 242 -24.20 -29.27 -6.73
C TYR A 242 -25.62 -29.73 -7.08
N SER A 243 -26.43 -28.81 -7.60
CA SER A 243 -27.86 -29.02 -7.82
C SER A 243 -28.17 -29.70 -9.15
N ASP A 244 -27.48 -29.34 -10.23
CA ASP A 244 -27.72 -29.83 -11.59
C ASP A 244 -26.84 -31.03 -11.99
N ARG A 245 -27.25 -31.72 -13.07
CA ARG A 245 -26.55 -32.92 -13.56
C ARG A 245 -25.17 -32.61 -14.12
N SER A 246 -24.98 -31.42 -14.71
CA SER A 246 -23.70 -30.96 -15.27
C SER A 246 -22.70 -30.66 -14.16
N SER A 247 -23.08 -29.89 -13.13
CA SER A 247 -22.20 -29.62 -11.98
C SER A 247 -21.91 -30.87 -11.14
N ARG A 248 -22.80 -31.87 -11.13
CA ARG A 248 -22.53 -33.16 -10.47
C ARG A 248 -21.56 -34.06 -11.26
N ARG A 249 -21.45 -33.89 -12.59
CA ARG A 249 -20.52 -34.64 -13.43
C ARG A 249 -19.12 -34.01 -13.47
N ASN A 250 -19.09 -32.68 -13.41
CA ASN A 250 -17.86 -31.89 -13.35
C ASN A 250 -17.96 -30.96 -12.12
N PRO A 251 -17.76 -31.47 -10.90
CA PRO A 251 -17.84 -30.65 -9.70
C PRO A 251 -16.72 -29.60 -9.71
N ASP A 252 -17.10 -28.34 -9.90
CA ASP A 252 -16.20 -27.18 -9.77
C ASP A 252 -16.41 -26.53 -8.40
N ALA A 253 -15.38 -26.59 -7.56
CA ALA A 253 -15.37 -25.92 -6.27
C ALA A 253 -14.99 -24.44 -6.37
N GLY A 254 -14.67 -23.95 -7.57
CA GLY A 254 -14.42 -22.55 -7.86
C GLY A 254 -15.64 -21.68 -7.59
N THR A 255 -15.39 -20.49 -7.03
CA THR A 255 -16.38 -19.42 -7.03
C THR A 255 -16.10 -18.52 -8.23
N ALA A 256 -17.08 -17.73 -8.70
CA ALA A 256 -16.86 -16.75 -9.78
C ALA A 256 -15.67 -15.80 -9.50
N PHE A 257 -15.36 -15.61 -8.21
CA PHE A 257 -14.21 -14.86 -7.74
C PHE A 257 -12.85 -15.51 -8.01
N ALA A 258 -12.75 -16.80 -8.32
CA ALA A 258 -11.47 -17.43 -8.69
C ALA A 258 -10.81 -16.74 -9.92
N THR A 259 -11.62 -16.04 -10.73
CA THR A 259 -11.14 -15.24 -11.87
C THR A 259 -10.83 -13.79 -11.51
N GLN A 260 -11.10 -13.37 -10.26
CA GLN A 260 -11.07 -11.98 -9.78
C GLN A 260 -11.76 -10.98 -10.71
N SER A 261 -12.75 -11.44 -11.48
CA SER A 261 -13.40 -10.63 -12.50
C SER A 261 -14.22 -9.49 -11.89
N TRP A 262 -14.08 -8.30 -12.48
CA TRP A 262 -14.86 -7.11 -12.13
C TRP A 262 -16.37 -7.32 -12.28
N ASP A 263 -16.76 -8.16 -13.24
CA ASP A 263 -18.16 -8.38 -13.66
C ASP A 263 -18.88 -9.42 -12.79
N SER A 264 -18.16 -10.22 -12.01
CA SER A 264 -18.76 -11.27 -11.17
C SER A 264 -18.07 -11.38 -9.81
N PRO A 265 -18.14 -10.32 -8.99
CA PRO A 265 -17.48 -10.35 -7.71
C PRO A 265 -18.24 -11.19 -6.70
N LEU A 266 -17.50 -11.71 -5.72
CA LEU A 266 -18.12 -12.25 -4.52
C LEU A 266 -18.84 -11.10 -3.78
N THR A 267 -20.03 -11.36 -3.24
CA THR A 267 -20.84 -10.33 -2.59
C THR A 267 -21.38 -10.78 -1.23
N PHE A 268 -21.54 -9.84 -0.31
CA PHE A 268 -22.28 -10.02 0.93
C PHE A 268 -23.49 -9.08 0.96
N GLY A 269 -24.71 -9.63 0.96
CA GLY A 269 -25.94 -8.83 0.93
C GLY A 269 -26.04 -7.91 -0.31
N GLY A 270 -25.41 -8.29 -1.43
CA GLY A 270 -25.33 -7.49 -2.65
C GLY A 270 -24.18 -6.47 -2.69
N ILE A 271 -23.40 -6.32 -1.61
CA ILE A 271 -22.21 -5.48 -1.56
C ILE A 271 -21.01 -6.28 -2.09
N PRO A 272 -20.29 -5.82 -3.13
CA PRO A 272 -19.17 -6.56 -3.71
C PRO A 272 -17.90 -6.46 -2.87
N PHE A 273 -17.14 -7.55 -2.82
CA PHE A 273 -15.76 -7.57 -2.34
C PHE A 273 -14.78 -7.26 -3.48
N ARG A 274 -13.68 -6.60 -3.14
CA ARG A 274 -12.50 -6.39 -3.97
C ARG A 274 -11.31 -6.81 -3.12
N ALA A 275 -10.61 -7.85 -3.55
CA ALA A 275 -9.34 -8.20 -2.97
C ALA A 275 -8.23 -7.47 -3.72
N ASP A 276 -7.19 -7.13 -3.00
CA ASP A 276 -5.98 -6.56 -3.57
C ASP A 276 -4.75 -7.19 -2.94
N LYS A 277 -3.73 -7.42 -3.76
CA LYS A 277 -2.49 -8.09 -3.37
C LYS A 277 -1.60 -7.27 -2.46
N ASP A 278 -1.80 -5.94 -2.37
CA ASP A 278 -1.02 -4.99 -1.57
C ASP A 278 -1.77 -4.53 -0.31
N PHE A 279 -3.03 -4.95 -0.15
CA PHE A 279 -3.82 -4.65 1.04
C PHE A 279 -3.29 -5.35 2.30
N ALA A 280 -3.54 -4.73 3.45
CA ALA A 280 -3.11 -5.26 4.74
C ALA A 280 -3.79 -6.59 5.07
N PHE A 281 -3.02 -7.51 5.63
CA PHE A 281 -3.51 -8.82 6.05
C PHE A 281 -4.50 -8.69 7.22
N GLY A 282 -5.40 -9.67 7.33
CA GLY A 282 -6.41 -9.72 8.39
C GLY A 282 -7.30 -8.47 8.48
N THR A 283 -7.42 -7.72 7.38
CA THR A 283 -8.09 -6.41 7.35
C THR A 283 -9.15 -6.35 6.26
N LEU A 284 -10.33 -5.85 6.63
CA LEU A 284 -11.45 -5.59 5.74
C LEU A 284 -11.98 -4.18 5.94
N VAL A 285 -12.13 -3.43 4.85
CA VAL A 285 -12.64 -2.06 4.87
C VAL A 285 -13.92 -1.97 4.05
N GLY A 286 -14.99 -1.47 4.67
CA GLY A 286 -16.23 -1.09 4.01
C GLY A 286 -16.23 0.40 3.65
N LEU A 287 -16.34 0.70 2.35
CA LEU A 287 -16.32 2.07 1.84
C LEU A 287 -17.69 2.53 1.35
N ASP A 288 -17.98 3.81 1.59
CA ASP A 288 -19.14 4.52 1.07
C ASP A 288 -18.66 5.49 -0.02
N LYS A 289 -18.82 5.09 -1.28
CA LYS A 289 -18.32 5.84 -2.44
C LYS A 289 -18.88 7.26 -2.55
N ARG A 290 -19.99 7.57 -1.87
CA ARG A 290 -20.62 8.91 -1.92
C ARG A 290 -19.77 10.00 -1.30
N TYR A 291 -18.84 9.63 -0.42
CA TYR A 291 -17.99 10.56 0.32
C TYR A 291 -16.51 10.47 -0.07
N LEU A 292 -16.16 9.68 -1.08
CA LEU A 292 -14.78 9.57 -1.54
C LEU A 292 -14.50 10.63 -2.60
N THR A 293 -13.46 11.44 -2.37
CA THR A 293 -12.99 12.45 -3.31
C THR A 293 -11.49 12.27 -3.54
N ARG A 294 -11.09 12.22 -4.82
CA ARG A 294 -9.69 12.26 -5.26
C ARG A 294 -9.40 13.68 -5.75
N TYR A 295 -8.43 14.35 -5.12
CA TYR A 295 -7.91 15.63 -5.56
C TYR A 295 -6.69 15.36 -6.43
N VAL A 296 -6.68 15.87 -7.65
CA VAL A 296 -5.59 15.64 -8.61
C VAL A 296 -5.19 16.97 -9.22
N GLU A 297 -3.89 17.23 -9.23
CA GLU A 297 -3.30 18.32 -10.02
C GLU A 297 -2.69 17.77 -11.30
N VAL A 298 -2.04 16.61 -11.23
CA VAL A 298 -1.46 15.91 -12.38
C VAL A 298 -1.84 14.44 -12.30
N GLU A 299 -2.65 13.99 -13.27
CA GLU A 299 -3.16 12.59 -13.32
C GLU A 299 -2.08 11.57 -13.68
N GLY A 300 -0.98 12.03 -14.25
CA GLY A 300 0.12 11.21 -14.76
C GLY A 300 0.62 11.78 -16.08
N GLU A 301 1.81 12.38 -16.05
CA GLU A 301 2.44 12.90 -17.26
C GLU A 301 3.96 12.76 -17.21
N TRP A 302 4.55 12.70 -18.41
CA TRP A 302 5.99 12.86 -18.57
C TRP A 302 6.33 14.34 -18.44
N VAL A 303 7.43 14.63 -17.75
CA VAL A 303 7.94 16.01 -17.67
C VAL A 303 8.47 16.41 -19.05
N ASP A 304 7.79 17.34 -19.72
CA ASP A 304 8.11 17.80 -21.08
C ASP A 304 8.14 19.34 -21.22
N GLU A 305 8.37 20.06 -20.11
CA GLU A 305 8.31 21.53 -20.03
C GLU A 305 9.26 22.25 -21.02
N ASP A 306 10.37 21.60 -21.42
CA ASP A 306 11.34 22.10 -22.40
C ASP A 306 11.14 21.55 -23.83
N GLY A 307 10.02 20.87 -24.10
CA GLY A 307 9.69 20.28 -25.40
C GLY A 307 10.39 18.96 -25.72
N ALA A 308 11.08 18.35 -24.74
CA ALA A 308 11.67 17.03 -24.84
C ALA A 308 11.50 16.26 -23.52
N VAL A 309 11.12 14.98 -23.62
CA VAL A 309 10.94 14.08 -22.44
C VAL A 309 12.28 13.54 -21.91
N LEU A 310 13.32 13.50 -22.76
CA LEU A 310 14.64 13.01 -22.40
C LEU A 310 15.60 14.18 -22.21
N HIS A 311 16.11 14.33 -20.99
CA HIS A 311 17.11 15.33 -20.63
C HIS A 311 18.47 14.66 -20.42
N ARG A 312 19.56 15.41 -20.51
CA ARG A 312 20.88 14.87 -20.10
C ARG A 312 20.95 14.83 -18.59
N ALA A 313 21.43 13.73 -18.03
CA ALA A 313 21.70 13.63 -16.61
C ALA A 313 22.94 14.46 -16.25
N ASP A 314 22.92 15.13 -15.11
CA ASP A 314 24.05 15.92 -14.64
C ASP A 314 25.26 15.02 -14.33
N ASN A 315 26.45 15.48 -14.71
CA ASN A 315 27.74 14.86 -14.37
C ASN A 315 27.95 13.41 -14.85
N LYS A 316 27.11 12.89 -15.76
CA LYS A 316 27.25 11.56 -16.37
C LYS A 316 26.82 11.59 -17.84
N ASP A 317 27.39 10.71 -18.68
CA ASP A 317 26.99 10.55 -20.08
C ASP A 317 25.73 9.68 -20.22
N ASN A 318 24.65 10.13 -19.58
CA ASN A 318 23.35 9.46 -19.53
C ASN A 318 22.22 10.44 -19.92
N PHE A 319 21.08 9.89 -20.33
CA PHE A 319 19.83 10.61 -20.49
C PHE A 319 18.82 10.15 -19.44
N GLU A 320 17.99 11.05 -18.94
CA GLU A 320 16.94 10.76 -17.96
C GLU A 320 15.56 11.18 -18.48
N ALA A 321 14.53 10.44 -18.08
CA ALA A 321 13.14 10.83 -18.20
C ALA A 321 12.46 10.70 -16.84
N ARG A 322 11.52 11.62 -16.55
CA ARG A 322 10.78 11.67 -15.29
C ARG A 322 9.28 11.62 -15.55
N TYR A 323 8.59 10.81 -14.77
CA TYR A 323 7.13 10.70 -14.79
C TYR A 323 6.58 11.17 -13.44
N ARG A 324 5.51 11.97 -13.44
CA ARG A 324 4.96 12.61 -12.24
C ARG A 324 3.46 12.37 -12.07
N VAL A 325 3.03 12.15 -10.83
CA VAL A 325 1.62 12.07 -10.42
C VAL A 325 1.45 12.89 -9.15
N TRP A 326 0.53 13.85 -9.15
CA TRP A 326 0.29 14.74 -8.02
C TRP A 326 -1.17 14.66 -7.59
N GLU A 327 -1.40 14.06 -6.43
CA GLU A 327 -2.75 13.78 -5.94
C GLU A 327 -2.82 13.64 -4.43
N ASN A 328 -4.04 13.70 -3.89
CA ASN A 328 -4.35 13.22 -2.56
C ASN A 328 -5.81 12.76 -2.44
N PHE A 329 -6.11 11.91 -1.47
CA PHE A 329 -7.45 11.37 -1.23
C PHE A 329 -8.07 11.97 0.01
N HIS A 330 -9.38 12.17 -0.04
CA HIS A 330 -10.14 12.80 1.03
C HIS A 330 -11.52 12.17 1.19
N THR A 331 -11.95 12.06 2.45
CA THR A 331 -13.36 11.89 2.80
C THR A 331 -13.79 12.97 3.80
N PRO A 332 -14.89 13.71 3.55
CA PRO A 332 -15.43 14.65 4.51
C PRO A 332 -16.17 13.94 5.65
N LYS A 333 -16.44 12.64 5.53
CA LYS A 333 -17.17 11.84 6.52
C LYS A 333 -16.53 10.47 6.73
N PRO A 334 -15.38 10.39 7.41
CA PRO A 334 -14.80 9.11 7.82
C PRO A 334 -15.80 8.21 8.56
N ASN A 335 -16.66 8.78 9.41
CA ASN A 335 -17.67 8.03 10.15
C ASN A 335 -18.68 7.23 9.31
N ALA A 336 -18.75 7.47 8.00
CA ALA A 336 -19.56 6.69 7.06
C ALA A 336 -18.84 5.42 6.55
N HIS A 337 -17.63 5.13 7.03
CA HIS A 337 -16.83 3.97 6.67
C HIS A 337 -16.72 2.96 7.84
N LEU A 338 -16.30 1.75 7.48
CA LEU A 338 -16.11 0.63 8.40
C LEU A 338 -14.72 0.04 8.18
N ARG A 339 -13.99 -0.25 9.26
CA ARG A 339 -12.78 -1.09 9.25
C ARG A 339 -12.92 -2.23 10.25
N LEU A 340 -12.57 -3.41 9.81
CA LEU A 340 -12.36 -4.60 10.63
C LEU A 340 -10.89 -5.00 10.51
N GLY A 341 -10.19 -5.08 11.63
CA GLY A 341 -8.80 -5.52 11.73
C GLY A 341 -8.66 -6.70 12.69
N GLY A 342 -7.48 -7.31 12.71
CA GLY A 342 -7.21 -8.45 13.58
C GLY A 342 -8.02 -9.70 13.23
N ILE A 343 -8.41 -9.86 11.96
CA ILE A 343 -9.02 -11.09 11.47
C ILE A 343 -7.92 -12.16 11.37
N VAL A 344 -8.11 -13.28 12.06
CA VAL A 344 -7.17 -14.39 12.03
C VAL A 344 -7.26 -15.08 10.68
N THR A 345 -6.18 -15.03 9.91
CA THR A 345 -6.06 -15.73 8.64
C THR A 345 -5.19 -16.98 8.82
N THR A 346 -5.64 -18.08 8.23
CA THR A 346 -4.98 -19.40 8.33
C THR A 346 -4.36 -19.83 6.99
N VAL A 347 -4.39 -18.93 6.00
CA VAL A 347 -3.92 -19.17 4.63
C VAL A 347 -2.47 -18.68 4.51
N PRO A 348 -1.59 -19.42 3.80
CA PRO A 348 -0.25 -18.93 3.50
C PRO A 348 -0.30 -17.62 2.72
N THR A 349 0.37 -16.60 3.23
CA THR A 349 0.62 -15.32 2.55
C THR A 349 1.99 -15.38 1.90
N PHE A 350 2.18 -14.67 0.79
CA PHE A 350 3.44 -14.68 0.05
C PHE A 350 4.08 -13.28 0.01
N HIS A 351 5.38 -13.24 -0.28
CA HIS A 351 6.09 -12.01 -0.61
C HIS A 351 5.58 -11.45 -1.93
N VAL A 352 5.58 -10.12 -2.08
CA VAL A 352 5.22 -9.45 -3.33
C VAL A 352 6.55 -9.10 -4.01
N ASP A 353 6.93 -9.88 -5.03
CA ASP A 353 8.15 -9.66 -5.80
C ASP A 353 8.09 -8.36 -6.62
#